data_AF-A0A7J9GW51-F1
#
_entry.id   AF-A0A7J9GW51-F1
#
_cell.length_a   1.000
_cell.length_b   1.000
_cell.length_c   1.000
_cell.angle_alpha   90.00
_cell.angle_beta   90.00
_cell.angle_gamma   90.00
#
_symmetry.space_group_name_H-M   'P 1'
#
loop_
_entity.id
_entity.type
_entity.pdbx_description
1 polymer ?
#
loop_
_entity_poly.entity_id
_entity_poly.type
_entity_poly.pdbx_seq_one_letter_code
_entity_poly.pdbx_strand_id
1 'polypeptide(L)'
;SYQDFIHKTGPVAAPVYKAVRENCRGGPVDVASISAYLYSQGKSDNLKLEKFPSIIPCSVIHPDTNSCLAHNAKASSTTFRKTFPLYFSLTFVPFVVLHLQKFMKTPSRTCWLAVKDAVQSTSFLAAFVGIFQGVICMHRKIASKDHKLVYWVAGALSALSVLLVKKSRRSELALYVLPRATESLWYISVNRHLLPDVKNAEVALFCACMGGIMYYLEYEPDSIAPFLKGLIRRFLSSRISNPGSSFDRTASYTYLQTLDAMKKPKAEDNPELDTSAPKQYSLESIQGL
;
A
#
# COMPACT_ATOMS: atom_id res chain seq x y z
N SER A 1 1.92 -13.56 7.53
CA SER A 1 1.53 -13.11 6.18
C SER A 1 0.18 -12.37 6.22
N TYR A 2 -0.09 -11.51 5.24
CA TYR A 2 -1.41 -10.87 5.06
C TYR A 2 -2.51 -11.90 4.76
N GLN A 3 -2.16 -13.01 4.10
CA GLN A 3 -3.05 -14.16 3.89
C GLN A 3 -3.59 -14.74 5.22
N ASP A 4 -2.75 -14.82 6.26
CA ASP A 4 -3.15 -15.36 7.56
C ASP A 4 -4.13 -14.43 8.30
N PHE A 5 -3.98 -13.12 8.09
CA PHE A 5 -4.95 -12.13 8.58
C PHE A 5 -6.31 -12.31 7.89
N ILE A 6 -6.33 -12.48 6.57
CA ILE A 6 -7.57 -12.78 5.82
C ILE A 6 -8.23 -14.06 6.32
N HIS A 7 -7.47 -15.15 6.52
CA HIS A 7 -8.03 -16.41 7.04
C HIS A 7 -8.53 -16.33 8.48
N LYS A 8 -7.94 -15.46 9.33
CA LYS A 8 -8.37 -15.27 10.73
C LYS A 8 -9.53 -14.28 10.91
N THR A 9 -9.71 -13.34 9.98
CA THR A 9 -10.72 -12.27 10.10
C THR A 9 -11.86 -12.35 9.08
N GLY A 10 -11.69 -13.12 8.00
CA GLY A 10 -12.68 -13.25 6.93
C GLY A 10 -13.91 -14.07 7.34
N PRO A 11 -15.06 -13.85 6.67
CA PRO A 11 -16.31 -14.55 6.96
C PRO A 11 -16.43 -15.94 6.33
N VAL A 12 -15.43 -16.40 5.56
CA VAL A 12 -15.42 -17.69 4.84
C VAL A 12 -14.25 -18.55 5.31
N ALA A 13 -14.51 -19.80 5.63
CA ALA A 13 -13.50 -20.74 6.14
C ALA A 13 -12.42 -21.08 5.11
N ALA A 14 -11.20 -21.34 5.59
CA ALA A 14 -10.04 -21.67 4.75
C ALA A 14 -10.23 -22.81 3.73
N PRO A 15 -10.83 -23.99 4.07
CA PRO A 15 -11.07 -25.05 3.07
C PRO A 15 -12.03 -24.61 1.97
N VAL A 16 -13.08 -23.84 2.31
CA VAL A 16 -14.03 -23.30 1.33
C VAL A 16 -13.37 -22.25 0.43
N TYR A 17 -12.52 -21.39 0.99
CA TYR A 17 -11.74 -20.42 0.20
C TYR A 17 -10.76 -21.13 -0.78
N LYS A 18 -10.09 -22.20 -0.33
CA LYS A 18 -9.26 -23.07 -1.20
C LYS A 18 -10.09 -23.68 -2.32
N ALA A 19 -11.27 -24.25 -2.01
CA ALA A 19 -12.18 -24.83 -2.98
C ALA A 19 -12.62 -23.81 -4.05
N VAL A 20 -13.05 -22.62 -3.63
CA VAL A 20 -13.43 -21.51 -4.52
C VAL A 20 -12.27 -21.07 -5.42
N ARG A 21 -11.05 -20.97 -4.87
CA ARG A 21 -9.84 -20.61 -5.62
C ARG A 21 -9.54 -21.60 -6.73
N GLU A 22 -9.54 -22.90 -6.43
CA GLU A 22 -9.19 -23.92 -7.43
C GLU A 22 -10.35 -24.16 -8.42
N ASN A 23 -11.63 -24.05 -8.02
CA ASN A 23 -12.75 -24.06 -8.96
C ASN A 23 -12.65 -22.91 -9.98
N CYS A 24 -12.38 -21.70 -9.50
CA CYS A 24 -12.14 -20.53 -10.37
C CYS A 24 -10.92 -20.69 -11.29
N ARG A 25 -10.03 -21.67 -11.04
CA ARG A 25 -8.87 -22.00 -11.89
C ARG A 25 -9.13 -23.16 -12.85
N GLY A 26 -10.22 -23.93 -12.68
CA GLY A 26 -10.44 -25.20 -13.36
C GLY A 26 -9.68 -26.39 -12.74
N GLY A 27 -9.16 -26.22 -11.52
CA GLY A 27 -8.52 -27.30 -10.75
C GLY A 27 -9.55 -28.16 -10.02
N PRO A 28 -9.18 -29.39 -9.62
CA PRO A 28 -10.07 -30.28 -8.86
C PRO A 28 -10.37 -29.70 -7.48
N VAL A 29 -11.65 -29.77 -7.09
CA VAL A 29 -12.11 -29.39 -5.76
C VAL A 29 -11.85 -30.51 -4.75
N ASP A 30 -11.26 -30.14 -3.62
CA ASP A 30 -10.97 -31.02 -2.49
C ASP A 30 -12.25 -31.26 -1.66
N VAL A 31 -13.05 -32.23 -2.10
CA VAL A 31 -14.34 -32.58 -1.49
C VAL A 31 -14.19 -33.02 -0.03
N ALA A 32 -13.09 -33.69 0.32
CA ALA A 32 -12.87 -34.27 1.64
C ALA A 32 -12.66 -33.20 2.73
N SER A 33 -11.88 -32.13 2.45
CA SER A 33 -11.73 -31.05 3.43
C SER A 33 -12.98 -30.16 3.56
N ILE A 34 -13.84 -30.14 2.53
CA ILE A 34 -15.14 -29.45 2.61
C ILE A 34 -16.16 -30.28 3.41
N SER A 35 -16.29 -31.58 3.16
CA SER A 35 -17.23 -32.43 3.91
C SER A 35 -16.85 -32.49 5.39
N ALA A 36 -15.56 -32.63 5.72
CA ALA A 36 -15.08 -32.55 7.11
C ALA A 36 -15.44 -31.20 7.78
N TYR A 37 -15.34 -30.08 7.05
CA TYR A 37 -15.78 -28.77 7.55
C TYR A 37 -17.30 -28.71 7.79
N LEU A 38 -18.12 -29.23 6.87
CA LEU A 38 -19.59 -29.26 7.02
C LEU A 38 -20.03 -30.15 8.20
N TYR A 39 -19.40 -31.31 8.40
CA TYR A 39 -19.61 -32.16 9.58
C TYR A 39 -19.23 -31.44 10.88
N SER A 40 -18.10 -30.72 10.91
CA SER A 40 -17.70 -29.93 12.09
C SER A 40 -18.67 -28.78 12.45
N GLN A 41 -19.47 -28.33 11.46
CA GLN A 41 -20.53 -27.33 11.61
C GLN A 41 -21.92 -27.97 11.86
N GLY A 42 -21.99 -29.28 12.13
CA GLY A 42 -23.21 -30.00 12.47
C GLY A 42 -24.19 -30.24 11.31
N LYS A 43 -23.79 -30.00 10.05
CA LYS A 43 -24.65 -30.24 8.87
C LYS A 43 -24.29 -31.53 8.14
N SER A 44 -25.10 -32.56 8.39
CA SER A 44 -25.10 -33.83 7.67
C SER A 44 -26.13 -33.82 6.53
N ASP A 45 -25.87 -33.03 5.49
CA ASP A 45 -26.74 -32.94 4.30
C ASP A 45 -26.11 -33.61 3.07
N ASN A 46 -26.96 -34.28 2.28
CA ASN A 46 -26.58 -35.06 1.09
C ASN A 46 -26.22 -34.20 -0.14
N LEU A 47 -25.40 -33.15 0.04
CA LEU A 47 -24.82 -32.41 -1.08
C LEU A 47 -23.85 -33.34 -1.83
N LYS A 48 -24.23 -33.74 -3.05
CA LYS A 48 -23.32 -34.36 -4.02
C LYS A 48 -22.26 -33.35 -4.47
N LEU A 49 -21.20 -33.20 -3.66
CA LEU A 49 -20.02 -32.43 -4.04
C LEU A 49 -19.24 -33.22 -5.09
N GLU A 50 -19.41 -32.83 -6.34
CA GLU A 50 -18.58 -33.31 -7.44
C GLU A 50 -17.15 -32.74 -7.35
N LYS A 51 -16.19 -33.43 -7.96
CA LYS A 51 -14.78 -33.01 -7.99
C LYS A 51 -14.53 -31.79 -8.89
N PHE A 52 -15.47 -31.47 -9.78
CA PHE A 52 -15.41 -30.36 -10.74
C PHE A 52 -16.78 -29.66 -10.88
N PRO A 53 -17.32 -29.04 -9.81
CA PRO A 53 -18.63 -28.40 -9.84
C PRO A 53 -18.60 -27.13 -10.69
N SER A 54 -19.57 -26.91 -11.58
CA SER A 54 -19.57 -25.69 -12.42
C SER A 54 -19.57 -24.40 -11.59
N ILE A 55 -20.22 -24.42 -10.42
CA ILE A 55 -20.24 -23.35 -9.43
C ILE A 55 -20.36 -23.93 -8.02
N ILE A 56 -19.64 -23.36 -7.04
CA ILE A 56 -19.79 -23.77 -5.64
C ILE A 56 -21.07 -23.15 -5.05
N PRO A 57 -21.99 -23.94 -4.47
CA PRO A 57 -23.26 -23.44 -3.96
C PRO A 57 -23.09 -22.65 -2.66
N CYS A 58 -23.93 -21.63 -2.45
CA CYS A 58 -23.87 -20.76 -1.27
C CYS A 58 -24.00 -21.51 0.07
N SER A 59 -24.68 -22.66 0.09
CA SER A 59 -24.79 -23.54 1.27
C SER A 59 -23.43 -24.02 1.82
N VAL A 60 -22.41 -24.13 0.96
CA VAL A 60 -21.03 -24.47 1.36
C VAL A 60 -20.27 -23.25 1.87
N ILE A 61 -20.64 -22.05 1.41
CA ILE A 61 -19.99 -20.78 1.76
C ILE A 61 -20.47 -20.26 3.12
N HIS A 62 -21.74 -20.50 3.46
CA HIS A 62 -22.34 -20.07 4.72
C HIS A 62 -23.24 -21.15 5.36
N PRO A 63 -22.66 -22.27 5.84
CA PRO A 63 -23.44 -23.40 6.38
C PRO A 63 -24.36 -22.99 7.54
N ASP A 64 -23.94 -22.05 8.40
CA ASP A 64 -24.71 -21.47 9.51
C ASP A 64 -26.12 -20.96 9.15
N THR A 65 -26.34 -20.57 7.89
CA THR A 65 -27.44 -19.67 7.50
C THR A 65 -28.06 -20.07 6.17
N ASN A 66 -29.35 -20.42 6.20
CA ASN A 66 -30.09 -20.89 5.03
C ASN A 66 -30.45 -19.77 4.03
N SER A 67 -30.18 -18.50 4.32
CA SER A 67 -30.40 -17.37 3.41
C SER A 67 -29.17 -16.46 3.29
N CYS A 68 -28.81 -16.13 2.04
CA CYS A 68 -27.63 -15.30 1.74
C CYS A 68 -27.73 -13.90 2.37
N LEU A 69 -28.93 -13.31 2.40
CA LEU A 69 -29.15 -11.97 2.96
C LEU A 69 -28.90 -11.96 4.48
N ALA A 70 -29.36 -12.98 5.21
CA ALA A 70 -29.09 -13.10 6.64
C ALA A 70 -27.61 -13.35 6.92
N HIS A 71 -26.92 -14.15 6.09
CA HIS A 71 -25.47 -14.29 6.18
C HIS A 71 -24.75 -12.95 6.03
N ASN A 72 -25.05 -12.21 4.96
CA ASN A 72 -24.39 -10.95 4.64
C ASN A 72 -24.67 -9.88 5.72
N ALA A 73 -25.88 -9.84 6.28
CA ALA A 73 -26.22 -8.98 7.41
C ALA A 73 -25.49 -9.39 8.70
N LYS A 74 -25.44 -10.70 9.03
CA LYS A 74 -24.69 -11.26 10.18
C LYS A 74 -23.21 -10.93 10.06
N ALA A 75 -22.60 -11.11 8.88
CA ALA A 75 -21.19 -10.86 8.62
C ALA A 75 -20.86 -9.36 8.68
N SER A 76 -21.65 -8.51 8.00
CA SER A 76 -21.51 -7.04 8.03
C SER A 76 -21.62 -6.48 9.47
N SER A 77 -22.63 -6.92 10.23
CA SER A 77 -22.83 -6.53 11.64
C SER A 77 -21.70 -7.05 12.55
N THR A 78 -21.20 -8.27 12.31
CA THR A 78 -20.06 -8.83 13.04
C THR A 78 -18.78 -8.05 12.76
N THR A 79 -18.52 -7.68 11.49
CA THR A 79 -17.42 -6.77 11.11
C THR A 79 -17.56 -5.43 11.82
N PHE A 80 -18.73 -4.80 11.76
CA PHE A 80 -19.00 -3.52 12.44
C PHE A 80 -18.68 -3.61 13.94
N ARG A 81 -19.22 -4.61 14.64
CA ARG A 81 -19.04 -4.77 16.10
C ARG A 81 -17.60 -5.09 16.50
N LYS A 82 -16.85 -5.86 15.69
CA LYS A 82 -15.42 -6.14 15.93
C LYS A 82 -14.53 -4.93 15.64
N THR A 83 -14.84 -4.15 14.60
CA THR A 83 -14.01 -3.03 14.15
C THR A 83 -14.32 -1.71 14.89
N PHE A 84 -15.54 -1.53 15.41
CA PHE A 84 -15.96 -0.29 16.08
C PHE A 84 -15.05 0.14 17.24
N PRO A 85 -14.66 -0.73 18.20
CA PRO A 85 -13.78 -0.32 19.29
C PRO A 85 -12.40 0.18 18.83
N LEU A 86 -11.84 -0.42 17.76
CA LEU A 86 -10.57 0.00 17.19
C LEU A 86 -10.66 1.39 16.56
N TYR A 87 -11.66 1.64 15.72
CA TYR A 87 -11.84 2.95 15.07
C TYR A 87 -12.31 4.03 16.05
N PHE A 88 -13.07 3.66 17.09
CA PHE A 88 -13.39 4.57 18.19
C PHE A 88 -12.13 4.97 18.95
N SER A 89 -11.28 4.01 19.35
CA SER A 89 -9.99 4.31 20.00
C SER A 89 -9.08 5.19 19.12
N LEU A 90 -8.92 4.84 17.84
CA LEU A 90 -8.10 5.60 16.88
C LEU A 90 -8.61 7.03 16.59
N THR A 91 -9.90 7.31 16.79
CA THR A 91 -10.45 8.67 16.63
C THR A 91 -10.50 9.44 17.96
N PHE A 92 -10.71 8.74 19.07
CA PHE A 92 -10.82 9.32 20.41
C PHE A 92 -9.45 9.68 21.01
N VAL A 93 -8.46 8.78 20.95
CA VAL A 93 -7.15 8.97 21.60
C VAL A 93 -6.41 10.20 21.05
N PRO A 94 -6.25 10.41 19.72
CA PRO A 94 -5.59 11.62 19.23
C PRO A 94 -6.35 12.89 19.59
N PHE A 95 -7.69 12.85 19.65
CA PHE A 95 -8.48 14.01 20.06
C PHE A 95 -8.24 14.36 21.54
N VAL A 96 -8.29 13.38 22.45
CA VAL A 96 -8.07 13.61 23.89
C VAL A 96 -6.65 14.10 24.15
N VAL A 97 -5.64 13.50 23.51
CA VAL A 97 -4.22 13.88 23.69
C VAL A 97 -3.95 15.28 23.14
N LEU A 98 -4.39 15.59 21.92
CA LEU A 98 -4.04 16.87 21.27
C LEU A 98 -4.97 18.04 21.66
N HIS A 99 -6.18 17.75 22.17
CA HIS A 99 -7.20 18.77 22.45
C HIS A 99 -7.83 18.64 23.86
N LEU A 100 -7.08 18.15 24.85
CA LEU A 100 -7.52 17.99 26.25
C LEU A 100 -8.26 19.22 26.82
N GLN A 101 -7.72 20.42 26.59
CA GLN A 101 -8.35 21.69 27.03
C GLN A 101 -9.74 21.96 26.41
N LYS A 102 -9.99 21.47 25.19
CA LYS A 102 -11.31 21.58 24.53
C LYS A 102 -12.26 20.45 24.98
N PHE A 103 -11.71 19.26 25.22
CA PHE A 103 -12.45 18.13 25.78
C PHE A 103 -13.02 18.47 27.17
N MET A 104 -12.20 19.03 28.08
CA MET A 104 -12.66 19.45 29.42
C MET A 104 -13.76 20.52 29.37
N LYS A 105 -13.76 21.41 28.37
CA LYS A 105 -14.78 22.47 28.24
C LYS A 105 -16.10 21.99 27.62
N THR A 106 -16.08 20.96 26.75
CA THR A 106 -17.31 20.45 26.08
C THR A 106 -17.27 18.94 25.84
N PRO A 107 -17.22 18.10 26.89
CA PRO A 107 -16.94 16.66 26.75
C PRO A 107 -18.02 15.90 25.97
N SER A 108 -19.30 16.22 26.17
CA SER A 108 -20.44 15.57 25.50
C SER A 108 -20.42 15.78 23.98
N ARG A 109 -20.24 17.03 23.53
CA ARG A 109 -20.18 17.39 22.10
C ARG A 109 -18.96 16.76 21.43
N THR A 110 -17.80 16.73 22.09
CA THR A 110 -16.60 16.04 21.61
C THR A 110 -16.83 14.53 21.48
N CYS A 111 -17.39 13.89 22.50
CA CYS A 111 -17.65 12.45 22.49
C CYS A 111 -18.61 12.08 21.33
N TRP A 112 -19.70 12.83 21.15
CA TRP A 112 -20.63 12.62 20.03
C TRP A 112 -19.97 12.75 18.65
N LEU A 113 -19.05 13.72 18.48
CA LEU A 113 -18.29 13.86 17.24
C LEU A 113 -17.35 12.67 17.00
N ALA A 114 -16.63 12.21 18.02
CA ALA A 114 -15.76 11.03 17.92
C ALA A 114 -16.56 9.76 17.60
N VAL A 115 -17.71 9.55 18.28
CA VAL A 115 -18.62 8.43 17.99
C VAL A 115 -19.15 8.51 16.56
N LYS A 116 -19.60 9.68 16.09
CA LYS A 116 -20.09 9.87 14.71
C LYS A 116 -19.01 9.53 13.67
N ASP A 117 -17.78 9.97 13.88
CA ASP A 117 -16.66 9.71 12.97
C ASP A 117 -16.19 8.25 13.01
N ALA A 118 -16.24 7.60 14.17
CA ALA A 118 -16.00 6.17 14.32
C ALA A 118 -17.08 5.35 13.57
N VAL A 119 -18.37 5.61 13.85
CA VAL A 119 -19.51 4.95 13.20
C VAL A 119 -19.48 5.12 11.68
N GLN A 120 -19.16 6.31 11.18
CA GLN A 120 -19.02 6.56 9.73
C GLN A 120 -17.89 5.71 9.11
N SER A 121 -16.79 5.54 9.83
CA SER A 121 -15.65 4.73 9.38
C SER A 121 -15.96 3.23 9.38
N THR A 122 -16.64 2.73 10.42
CA THR A 122 -16.96 1.31 10.57
C THR A 122 -18.17 0.90 9.73
N SER A 123 -19.10 1.82 9.48
CA SER A 123 -20.18 1.65 8.50
C SER A 123 -19.63 1.46 7.08
N PHE A 124 -18.62 2.25 6.67
CA PHE A 124 -17.92 2.07 5.40
C PHE A 124 -17.33 0.64 5.25
N LEU A 125 -16.60 0.15 6.24
CA LEU A 125 -15.99 -1.19 6.18
C LEU A 125 -17.04 -2.31 6.23
N ALA A 126 -18.06 -2.17 7.07
CA ALA A 126 -19.17 -3.13 7.17
C ALA A 126 -19.98 -3.19 5.87
N ALA A 127 -20.21 -2.05 5.22
CA ALA A 127 -20.84 -1.97 3.91
C ALA A 127 -19.95 -2.55 2.80
N PHE A 128 -18.63 -2.32 2.84
CA PHE A 128 -17.69 -2.94 1.89
C PHE A 128 -17.80 -4.48 1.92
N VAL A 129 -17.71 -5.07 3.12
CA VAL A 129 -17.84 -6.54 3.29
C VAL A 129 -19.24 -7.02 2.87
N GLY A 130 -20.30 -6.33 3.31
CA GLY A 130 -21.68 -6.69 2.98
C GLY A 130 -21.99 -6.64 1.49
N ILE A 131 -21.50 -5.63 0.76
CA ILE A 131 -21.67 -5.52 -0.70
C ILE A 131 -20.83 -6.59 -1.42
N PHE A 132 -19.59 -6.81 -1.01
CA PHE A 132 -18.70 -7.81 -1.63
C PHE A 132 -19.30 -9.22 -1.55
N GLN A 133 -19.77 -9.63 -0.36
CA GLN A 133 -20.50 -10.89 -0.20
C GLN A 133 -21.86 -10.88 -0.90
N GLY A 134 -22.54 -9.74 -0.93
CA GLY A 134 -23.78 -9.52 -1.69
C GLY A 134 -23.63 -9.86 -3.17
N VAL A 135 -22.64 -9.30 -3.85
CA VAL A 135 -22.38 -9.55 -5.28
C VAL A 135 -22.01 -11.00 -5.52
N ILE A 136 -21.16 -11.61 -4.68
CA ILE A 136 -20.75 -13.01 -4.85
C ILE A 136 -21.94 -13.96 -4.67
N CYS A 137 -22.78 -13.77 -3.65
CA CYS A 137 -23.97 -14.58 -3.43
C CYS A 137 -25.04 -14.35 -4.53
N MET A 138 -25.15 -13.13 -5.07
CA MET A 138 -26.05 -12.83 -6.18
C MET A 138 -25.58 -13.50 -7.49
N HIS A 139 -24.30 -13.37 -7.83
CA HIS A 139 -23.69 -14.09 -8.97
C HIS A 139 -23.94 -15.59 -8.87
N ARG A 140 -23.70 -16.18 -7.69
CA ARG A 140 -23.91 -17.62 -7.43
C ARG A 140 -25.36 -18.09 -7.50
N LYS A 141 -26.33 -17.18 -7.49
CA LYS A 141 -27.75 -17.49 -7.71
C LYS A 141 -28.18 -17.35 -9.18
N ILE A 142 -27.50 -16.52 -9.96
CA ILE A 142 -27.90 -16.15 -11.33
C ILE A 142 -27.08 -16.90 -12.40
N ALA A 143 -25.78 -17.10 -12.16
CA ALA A 143 -24.87 -17.65 -13.16
C ALA A 143 -24.58 -19.14 -12.92
N SER A 144 -24.52 -19.92 -14.01
CA SER A 144 -24.24 -21.36 -13.96
C SER A 144 -22.76 -21.70 -13.74
N LYS A 145 -21.85 -20.70 -13.73
CA LYS A 145 -20.40 -20.91 -13.67
C LYS A 145 -19.65 -19.87 -12.83
N ASP A 146 -18.62 -20.32 -12.13
CA ASP A 146 -17.66 -19.47 -11.43
C ASP A 146 -16.66 -18.81 -12.41
N HIS A 147 -16.60 -17.48 -12.44
CA HIS A 147 -15.68 -16.72 -13.30
C HIS A 147 -14.76 -15.79 -12.48
N LYS A 148 -13.45 -15.79 -12.78
CA LYS A 148 -12.44 -14.96 -12.09
C LYS A 148 -12.78 -13.45 -12.08
N LEU A 149 -13.48 -12.95 -13.12
CA LEU A 149 -13.88 -11.54 -13.24
C LEU A 149 -14.92 -11.10 -12.20
N VAL A 150 -15.72 -12.01 -11.66
CA VAL A 150 -16.76 -11.71 -10.66
C VAL A 150 -16.17 -11.05 -9.41
N TYR A 151 -14.98 -11.48 -9.01
CA TYR A 151 -14.26 -10.94 -7.84
C TYR A 151 -13.75 -9.51 -8.08
N TRP A 152 -13.39 -9.18 -9.32
CA TRP A 152 -13.03 -7.82 -9.72
C TRP A 152 -14.25 -6.90 -9.72
N VAL A 153 -15.37 -7.36 -10.31
CA VAL A 153 -16.64 -6.62 -10.31
C VAL A 153 -17.19 -6.45 -8.89
N ALA A 154 -17.15 -7.49 -8.05
CA ALA A 154 -17.54 -7.42 -6.65
C ALA A 154 -16.68 -6.44 -5.86
N GLY A 155 -15.36 -6.44 -6.07
CA GLY A 155 -14.42 -5.49 -5.45
C GLY A 155 -14.64 -4.04 -5.91
N ALA A 156 -14.92 -3.83 -7.20
CA ALA A 156 -15.24 -2.51 -7.75
C ALA A 156 -16.57 -1.97 -7.20
N LEU A 157 -17.60 -2.82 -7.12
CA LEU A 157 -18.89 -2.41 -6.57
C LEU A 157 -18.83 -2.20 -5.04
N SER A 158 -18.07 -3.03 -4.30
CA SER A 158 -17.88 -2.82 -2.87
C SER A 158 -17.06 -1.56 -2.57
N ALA A 159 -16.11 -1.19 -3.43
CA ALA A 159 -15.35 0.06 -3.30
C ALA A 159 -16.23 1.33 -3.32
N LEU A 160 -17.43 1.28 -3.93
CA LEU A 160 -18.39 2.39 -3.89
C LEU A 160 -18.84 2.74 -2.46
N SER A 161 -18.69 1.82 -1.47
CA SER A 161 -18.98 2.13 -0.07
C SER A 161 -18.10 3.27 0.49
N VAL A 162 -16.95 3.57 -0.13
CA VAL A 162 -16.07 4.69 0.27
C VAL A 162 -16.78 6.05 0.17
N LEU A 163 -17.86 6.14 -0.61
CA LEU A 163 -18.72 7.32 -0.68
C LEU A 163 -19.45 7.61 0.65
N LEU A 164 -19.59 6.63 1.55
CA LEU A 164 -20.10 6.84 2.91
C LEU A 164 -19.13 7.64 3.80
N VAL A 165 -17.84 7.70 3.45
CA VAL A 165 -16.79 8.43 4.21
C VAL A 165 -16.75 9.91 3.82
N LYS A 166 -16.34 10.80 4.75
CA LYS A 166 -16.11 12.23 4.49
C LYS A 166 -15.08 12.44 3.38
N LYS A 167 -15.30 13.41 2.48
CA LYS A 167 -14.45 13.70 1.30
C LYS A 167 -12.95 13.77 1.62
N SER A 168 -12.56 14.44 2.72
CA SER A 168 -11.15 14.60 3.14
C SER A 168 -10.44 13.28 3.48
N ARG A 169 -11.16 12.30 4.04
CA ARG A 169 -10.59 11.00 4.43
C ARG A 169 -10.60 9.97 3.29
N ARG A 170 -11.28 10.25 2.16
CA ARG A 170 -11.31 9.34 1.00
C ARG A 170 -9.95 9.28 0.30
N SER A 171 -9.28 10.42 0.11
CA SER A 171 -7.94 10.50 -0.49
C SER A 171 -6.87 9.87 0.40
N GLU A 172 -6.96 10.08 1.71
CA GLU A 172 -6.11 9.43 2.72
C GLU A 172 -6.25 7.90 2.67
N LEU A 173 -7.48 7.36 2.75
CA LEU A 173 -7.73 5.93 2.64
C LEU A 173 -7.31 5.35 1.28
N ALA A 174 -7.53 6.08 0.19
CA ALA A 174 -7.07 5.67 -1.15
C ALA A 174 -5.55 5.58 -1.22
N LEU A 175 -4.82 6.56 -0.66
CA LEU A 175 -3.36 6.57 -0.63
C LEU A 175 -2.78 5.45 0.24
N TYR A 176 -3.45 5.05 1.33
CA TYR A 176 -3.06 3.88 2.13
C TYR A 176 -3.27 2.55 1.41
N VAL A 177 -4.33 2.42 0.60
CA VAL A 177 -4.66 1.17 -0.11
C VAL A 177 -3.91 1.04 -1.45
N LEU A 178 -3.64 2.16 -2.13
CA LEU A 178 -3.04 2.19 -3.47
C LEU A 178 -1.74 1.37 -3.60
N PRO A 179 -0.73 1.49 -2.72
CA PRO A 179 0.49 0.68 -2.82
C PRO A 179 0.22 -0.83 -2.74
N ARG A 180 -0.73 -1.25 -1.89
CA ARG A 180 -1.10 -2.67 -1.72
C ARG A 180 -1.93 -3.20 -2.90
N ALA A 181 -2.71 -2.33 -3.54
CA ALA A 181 -3.38 -2.64 -4.80
C ALA A 181 -2.37 -2.80 -5.95
N THR A 182 -1.37 -1.91 -6.05
CA THR A 182 -0.29 -1.99 -7.05
C THR A 182 0.58 -3.23 -6.85
N GLU A 183 1.00 -3.53 -5.62
CA GLU A 183 1.72 -4.77 -5.25
C GLU A 183 0.93 -6.02 -5.68
N SER A 184 -0.37 -6.07 -5.35
CA SER A 184 -1.25 -7.17 -5.75
C SER A 184 -1.40 -7.28 -7.27
N LEU A 185 -1.52 -6.15 -7.97
CA LEU A 185 -1.63 -6.09 -9.42
C LEU A 185 -0.35 -6.54 -10.13
N TRP A 186 0.83 -6.20 -9.59
CA TRP A 186 2.13 -6.67 -10.08
C TRP A 186 2.21 -8.21 -10.03
N TYR A 187 1.99 -8.81 -8.86
CA TYR A 187 2.00 -10.27 -8.71
C TYR A 187 0.98 -10.97 -9.62
N ILE A 188 -0.22 -10.40 -9.80
CA ILE A 188 -1.24 -10.94 -10.71
C ILE A 188 -0.77 -10.83 -12.18
N SER A 189 -0.09 -9.75 -12.56
CA SER A 189 0.37 -9.52 -13.93
C SER A 189 1.53 -10.43 -14.30
N VAL A 190 2.48 -10.64 -13.39
CA VAL A 190 3.59 -11.61 -13.53
C VAL A 190 3.04 -13.05 -13.60
N ASN A 191 2.10 -13.44 -12.71
CA ASN A 191 1.43 -14.76 -12.78
C ASN A 191 0.59 -14.93 -14.07
N ARG A 192 0.24 -13.85 -14.77
CA ARG A 192 -0.45 -13.89 -16.07
C ARG A 192 0.50 -13.91 -17.27
N HIS A 193 1.82 -13.85 -17.05
CA HIS A 193 2.84 -13.63 -18.07
C HIS A 193 2.62 -12.34 -18.90
N LEU A 194 1.94 -11.34 -18.32
CA LEU A 194 1.75 -10.02 -18.93
C LEU A 194 2.96 -9.11 -18.72
N LEU A 195 3.74 -9.37 -17.67
CA LEU A 195 4.99 -8.67 -17.36
C LEU A 195 6.07 -9.73 -17.05
N PRO A 196 7.33 -9.51 -17.45
CA PRO A 196 8.44 -10.36 -17.06
C PRO A 196 8.72 -10.23 -15.54
N ASP A 197 9.16 -11.31 -14.91
CA ASP A 197 9.56 -11.30 -13.50
C ASP A 197 10.97 -10.68 -13.34
N VAL A 198 11.03 -9.36 -13.26
CA VAL A 198 12.29 -8.62 -13.14
C VAL A 198 12.73 -8.59 -11.67
N LYS A 199 13.79 -9.34 -11.35
CA LYS A 199 14.44 -9.30 -10.03
C LYS A 199 14.79 -7.86 -9.65
N ASN A 200 14.50 -7.48 -8.40
CA ASN A 200 14.75 -6.16 -7.83
C ASN A 200 14.00 -5.00 -8.52
N ALA A 201 12.88 -5.25 -9.22
CA ALA A 201 12.04 -4.19 -9.82
C ALA A 201 11.61 -3.11 -8.80
N GLU A 202 11.42 -3.49 -7.54
CA GLU A 202 11.16 -2.59 -6.41
C GLU A 202 12.26 -1.52 -6.20
N VAL A 203 13.53 -1.86 -6.45
CA VAL A 203 14.66 -0.93 -6.33
C VAL A 203 14.64 0.07 -7.49
N ALA A 204 14.40 -0.40 -8.71
CA ALA A 204 14.26 0.47 -9.88
C ALA A 204 13.07 1.43 -9.73
N LEU A 205 11.93 0.95 -9.22
CA LEU A 205 10.76 1.76 -8.89
C LEU A 205 11.07 2.80 -7.81
N PHE A 206 11.77 2.42 -6.74
CA PHE A 206 12.19 3.34 -5.68
C PHE A 206 13.11 4.44 -6.22
N CYS A 207 14.13 4.08 -7.02
CA CYS A 207 15.02 5.04 -7.67
C CYS A 207 14.26 5.99 -8.60
N ALA A 208 13.32 5.50 -9.40
CA ALA A 208 12.48 6.33 -10.27
C ALA A 208 11.60 7.31 -9.48
N CYS A 209 10.92 6.83 -8.42
CA CYS A 209 10.12 7.67 -7.55
C CYS A 209 10.95 8.75 -6.84
N MET A 210 12.11 8.40 -6.28
CA MET A 210 13.00 9.36 -5.61
C MET A 210 13.61 10.37 -6.58
N GLY A 211 14.02 9.94 -7.78
CA GLY A 211 14.50 10.82 -8.83
C GLY A 211 13.43 11.81 -9.30
N GLY A 212 12.20 11.34 -9.53
CA GLY A 212 11.06 12.20 -9.87
C GLY A 212 10.74 13.21 -8.77
N ILE A 213 10.72 12.79 -7.49
CA ILE A 213 10.51 13.70 -6.36
C ILE A 213 11.60 14.79 -6.30
N MET A 214 12.87 14.44 -6.54
CA MET A 214 13.96 15.42 -6.58
C MET A 214 13.83 16.38 -7.77
N TYR A 215 13.45 15.88 -8.95
CA TYR A 215 13.21 16.69 -10.13
C TYR A 215 12.12 17.75 -9.89
N TYR A 216 10.94 17.36 -9.39
CA TYR A 216 9.87 18.32 -9.09
C TYR A 216 10.24 19.29 -7.95
N LEU A 217 11.15 18.94 -7.03
CA LEU A 217 11.65 19.85 -5.98
C LEU A 217 12.59 20.94 -6.52
N GLU A 218 13.37 20.63 -7.55
CA GLU A 218 14.33 21.55 -8.15
C GLU A 218 13.65 22.48 -9.19
N TYR A 219 12.82 21.91 -10.08
CA TYR A 219 12.25 22.62 -11.24
C TYR A 219 10.86 23.22 -11.00
N GLU A 220 9.97 22.55 -10.27
CA GLU A 220 8.58 23.02 -10.02
C GLU A 220 8.17 22.92 -8.54
N PRO A 221 8.91 23.56 -7.61
CA PRO A 221 8.76 23.35 -6.17
C PRO A 221 7.37 23.71 -5.61
N ASP A 222 6.53 24.43 -6.35
CA ASP A 222 5.18 24.84 -5.95
C ASP A 222 4.07 23.90 -6.43
N SER A 223 4.39 22.93 -7.29
CA SER A 223 3.51 21.78 -7.60
C SER A 223 3.40 20.80 -6.41
N ILE A 224 4.41 20.79 -5.53
CA ILE A 224 4.55 19.82 -4.44
C ILE A 224 3.77 20.23 -3.20
N ALA A 225 3.03 19.28 -2.63
CA ALA A 225 2.32 19.44 -1.36
C ALA A 225 3.23 20.03 -0.25
N PRO A 226 2.84 21.12 0.44
CA PRO A 226 3.71 21.83 1.38
C PRO A 226 4.30 20.96 2.50
N PHE A 227 3.58 19.92 2.93
CA PHE A 227 4.05 18.93 3.90
C PHE A 227 5.25 18.12 3.38
N LEU A 228 5.23 17.68 2.11
CA LEU A 228 6.31 16.92 1.49
C LEU A 228 7.53 17.83 1.26
N LYS A 229 7.30 19.06 0.77
CA LYS A 229 8.32 20.13 0.64
C LYS A 229 9.00 20.42 1.99
N GLY A 230 8.21 20.51 3.07
CA GLY A 230 8.69 20.72 4.44
C GLY A 230 9.48 19.53 5.01
N LEU A 231 8.98 18.30 4.86
CA LEU A 231 9.71 17.09 5.28
C LEU A 231 11.03 16.94 4.53
N ILE A 232 11.03 17.04 3.21
CA ILE A 232 12.24 16.80 2.42
C ILE A 232 13.25 17.93 2.64
N ARG A 233 12.82 19.20 2.75
CA ARG A 233 13.73 20.28 3.20
C ARG A 233 14.27 20.02 4.61
N ARG A 234 13.47 19.54 5.56
CA ARG A 234 13.97 19.19 6.91
C ARG A 234 15.01 18.06 6.87
N PHE A 235 14.79 17.00 6.11
CA PHE A 235 15.73 15.87 6.02
C PHE A 235 16.98 16.20 5.19
N LEU A 236 16.85 16.80 4.00
CA LEU A 236 17.99 17.21 3.19
C LEU A 236 18.79 18.32 3.86
N SER A 237 18.14 19.34 4.45
CA SER A 237 18.85 20.37 5.23
C SER A 237 19.54 19.74 6.44
N SER A 238 18.96 18.78 7.16
CA SER A 238 19.67 18.07 8.24
C SER A 238 20.90 17.27 7.79
N ARG A 239 21.04 16.99 6.49
CA ARG A 239 22.23 16.37 5.88
C ARG A 239 23.21 17.38 5.28
N ILE A 240 22.74 18.54 4.82
CA ILE A 240 23.55 19.61 4.20
C ILE A 240 24.08 20.59 5.26
N SER A 241 23.32 20.86 6.32
CA SER A 241 23.69 21.72 7.45
C SER A 241 24.66 21.07 8.46
N ASN A 242 25.16 19.86 8.17
CA ASN A 242 26.33 19.31 8.84
C ASN A 242 27.45 19.11 7.79
N PRO A 243 28.21 20.16 7.44
CA PRO A 243 29.25 20.12 6.41
C PRO A 243 30.51 19.39 6.92
N GLY A 244 30.37 18.08 7.17
CA GLY A 244 31.50 17.16 7.34
C GLY A 244 32.18 16.93 5.99
N SER A 245 33.01 17.91 5.60
CA SER A 245 33.55 18.13 4.24
C SER A 245 32.50 18.54 3.20
N SER A 246 32.91 19.40 2.26
CA SER A 246 32.09 19.82 1.12
C SER A 246 32.08 18.75 0.04
N PHE A 247 30.91 18.50 -0.55
CA PHE A 247 30.84 17.85 -1.86
C PHE A 247 31.23 18.89 -2.92
N ASP A 248 32.53 19.03 -3.14
CA ASP A 248 33.12 20.00 -4.08
C ASP A 248 32.67 19.70 -5.52
N ARG A 249 31.68 20.48 -5.98
CA ARG A 249 31.30 20.56 -7.42
C ARG A 249 32.49 20.90 -8.32
N THR A 250 33.55 21.46 -7.75
CA THR A 250 34.87 21.69 -8.34
C THR A 250 35.50 20.40 -8.88
N ALA A 251 35.48 19.29 -8.11
CA ALA A 251 36.26 18.09 -8.41
C ALA A 251 35.94 17.47 -9.77
N SER A 252 34.65 17.41 -10.14
CA SER A 252 34.21 16.89 -11.45
C SER A 252 34.62 17.80 -12.61
N TYR A 253 34.64 19.13 -12.41
CA TYR A 253 35.13 20.07 -13.41
C TYR A 253 36.65 20.02 -13.56
N THR A 254 37.39 19.94 -12.46
CA THR A 254 38.86 19.80 -12.49
C THR A 254 39.27 18.48 -13.16
N TYR A 255 38.57 17.37 -12.92
CA TYR A 255 38.86 16.09 -13.58
C TYR A 255 38.57 16.12 -15.10
N LEU A 256 37.51 16.82 -15.53
CA LEU A 256 37.26 17.05 -16.95
C LEU A 256 38.32 17.97 -17.58
N GLN A 257 38.73 19.04 -16.89
CA GLN A 257 39.80 19.93 -17.36
C GLN A 257 41.17 19.23 -17.44
N THR A 258 41.52 18.35 -16.50
CA THR A 258 42.79 17.61 -16.57
C THR A 258 42.77 16.57 -17.69
N LEU A 259 41.64 15.89 -17.94
CA LEU A 259 41.49 15.02 -19.11
C LEU A 259 41.62 15.78 -20.43
N ASP A 260 40.99 16.95 -20.56
CA ASP A 260 41.04 17.75 -21.79
C ASP A 260 42.43 18.40 -22.00
N ALA A 261 43.12 18.76 -20.91
CA ALA A 261 44.52 19.21 -20.93
C ALA A 261 45.50 18.08 -21.33
N MET A 262 45.32 16.86 -20.81
CA MET A 262 46.13 15.69 -21.20
C MET A 262 45.94 15.30 -22.67
N LYS A 263 44.81 15.67 -23.29
CA LYS A 263 44.47 15.32 -24.67
C LYS A 263 45.11 16.24 -25.72
N LYS A 264 45.79 17.32 -25.33
CA LYS A 264 46.38 18.30 -26.24
C LYS A 264 47.91 18.11 -26.35
N PRO A 265 48.44 17.61 -27.48
CA PRO A 265 49.88 17.70 -27.74
C PRO A 265 50.25 19.16 -27.96
N LYS A 266 51.23 19.67 -27.21
CA LYS A 266 51.90 20.93 -27.53
C LYS A 266 53.07 20.64 -28.48
N ALA A 267 52.96 21.11 -29.71
CA ALA A 267 54.13 21.35 -30.55
C ALA A 267 54.91 22.57 -30.03
N GLU A 268 56.15 22.70 -30.47
CA GLU A 268 57.09 23.75 -30.08
C GLU A 268 56.76 25.10 -30.73
N ASP A 269 57.09 26.20 -30.05
CA ASP A 269 58.15 27.11 -30.56
C ASP A 269 58.64 28.07 -29.46
N ASN A 270 59.79 28.70 -29.71
CA ASN A 270 60.61 29.51 -28.78
C ASN A 270 61.45 30.52 -29.64
N PRO A 271 62.28 31.46 -29.12
CA PRO A 271 62.51 31.88 -27.73
C PRO A 271 62.56 33.44 -27.57
N GLU A 272 63.31 33.89 -26.56
CA GLU A 272 63.82 35.24 -26.19
C GLU A 272 63.05 35.93 -25.04
N LEU A 273 63.60 36.15 -23.83
CA LEU A 273 64.82 36.86 -23.34
C LEU A 273 64.33 38.13 -22.59
N ASP A 274 64.50 38.36 -21.29
CA ASP A 274 64.96 37.57 -20.11
C ASP A 274 64.34 38.28 -18.83
N THR A 275 64.71 38.20 -17.54
CA THR A 275 65.84 37.62 -16.79
C THR A 275 65.54 37.44 -15.27
N SER A 276 66.42 36.70 -14.60
CA SER A 276 66.72 36.70 -13.14
C SER A 276 65.73 36.14 -12.09
N ALA A 277 66.23 35.10 -11.41
CA ALA A 277 66.25 34.92 -9.94
C ALA A 277 64.97 34.45 -9.18
N PRO A 278 65.13 33.76 -8.01
CA PRO A 278 64.23 32.65 -7.68
C PRO A 278 63.60 32.61 -6.27
N LYS A 279 62.54 31.77 -6.18
CA LYS A 279 62.09 30.95 -5.03
C LYS A 279 62.41 31.40 -3.60
N GLN A 280 61.36 31.55 -2.79
CA GLN A 280 61.40 31.17 -1.38
C GLN A 280 60.12 30.39 -1.00
N TYR A 281 60.28 29.10 -0.69
CA TYR A 281 59.24 28.26 -0.07
C TYR A 281 59.65 28.01 1.38
N SER A 282 58.95 28.61 2.34
CA SER A 282 59.13 28.30 3.76
C SER A 282 58.21 27.15 4.16
N LEU A 283 58.80 26.01 4.54
CA LEU A 283 58.11 24.89 5.17
C LEU A 283 58.31 24.96 6.68
N GLU A 284 57.36 25.59 7.36
CA GLU A 284 57.17 25.48 8.81
C GLU A 284 55.71 25.10 9.04
N SER A 285 55.31 24.19 9.92
CA SER A 285 55.97 23.16 10.72
C SER A 285 54.81 22.59 11.54
N ILE A 286 54.39 21.34 11.31
CA ILE A 286 53.24 20.79 12.04
C ILE A 286 53.65 20.49 13.47
N GLN A 287 53.01 21.15 14.44
CA GLN A 287 52.97 20.69 15.83
C GLN A 287 51.55 20.90 16.36
N GLY A 288 50.94 19.81 16.83
CA GLY A 288 49.48 19.67 16.85
C GLY A 288 48.79 20.02 18.16
N LEU A 289 47.50 20.33 18.04
CA LEU A 289 46.44 20.24 19.05
C LEU A 289 45.10 20.04 18.34
#